data_AF-A0A9N7JK30-F1
#
_entry.id   AF-A0A9N7JK30-F1
#
_cell.length_a   1.000
_cell.length_b   1.000
_cell.length_c   1.000
_cell.angle_alpha   90.00
_cell.angle_beta   90.00
_cell.angle_gamma   90.00
#
_symmetry.space_group_name_H-M   'P 1'
#
loop_
_entity.id
_entity.type
_entity.pdbx_description
1 polymer ?
#
loop_
_entity_poly.entity_id
_entity_poly.type
_entity_poly.pdbx_seq_one_letter_code
_entity_poly.pdbx_strand_id
1 'polypeptide(L)'
;MNLGENIKKLRKEKGLSQEQLAEMLNVSRQAVSKWESGKTYPDIDNLILLKGIFNVTLDDLIINDDKTKSEDTIESSKSCDNNEIEYDRDEEVEEVEEDDELSVNLILACFIIGTAIGFITDNFMWGTAGSFIGMGIGYILEYIRKRELYHK
;
A
#
# COMPACT_ATOMS: atom_id res chain seq x y z
N MET A 1 15.94 -10.42 -11.12
CA MET A 1 15.48 -9.35 -10.21
C MET A 1 14.14 -8.88 -10.71
N ASN A 2 13.13 -8.80 -9.86
CA ASN A 2 11.84 -8.18 -10.23
C ASN A 2 11.81 -6.71 -9.76
N LEU A 3 10.91 -5.91 -10.32
CA LEU A 3 10.66 -4.51 -9.95
C LEU A 3 10.64 -4.30 -8.43
N GLY A 4 9.90 -5.14 -7.69
CA GLY A 4 9.79 -5.02 -6.23
C GLY A 4 11.13 -5.18 -5.50
N GLU A 5 11.95 -6.14 -5.93
CA GLU A 5 13.29 -6.35 -5.37
C GLU A 5 14.21 -5.17 -5.67
N ASN A 6 14.04 -4.57 -6.85
CA ASN A 6 14.84 -3.44 -7.30
C ASN A 6 14.48 -2.15 -6.55
N ILE A 7 13.18 -1.88 -6.33
CA ILE A 7 12.70 -0.79 -5.46
C ILE A 7 13.31 -0.93 -4.06
N LYS A 8 13.27 -2.15 -3.49
CA LYS A 8 13.83 -2.43 -2.17
C LYS A 8 15.34 -2.19 -2.11
N LYS A 9 16.06 -2.59 -3.17
CA LYS A 9 17.50 -2.39 -3.30
C LYS A 9 17.84 -0.89 -3.35
N LEU A 10 17.24 -0.15 -4.28
CA LEU A 10 17.46 1.29 -4.47
C LEU A 10 17.11 2.09 -3.22
N ARG A 11 15.99 1.76 -2.56
CA ARG A 11 15.61 2.38 -1.28
C ARG A 11 16.70 2.21 -0.21
N LYS A 12 17.25 0.99 -0.08
CA LYS A 12 18.32 0.71 0.88
C LYS A 12 19.62 1.41 0.53
N GLU A 13 19.96 1.51 -0.75
CA GLU A 13 21.15 2.24 -1.22
C GLU A 13 21.06 3.74 -0.89
N LYS A 14 19.84 4.31 -0.92
CA LYS A 14 19.56 5.69 -0.49
C LYS A 14 19.42 5.84 1.04
N GLY A 15 19.51 4.76 1.81
CA GLY A 15 19.38 4.79 3.28
C GLY A 15 17.96 5.11 3.78
N LEU A 16 16.94 4.96 2.94
CA LEU A 16 15.57 5.32 3.26
C LEU A 16 14.84 4.18 3.97
N SER A 17 13.98 4.49 4.93
CA SER A 17 12.99 3.56 5.48
C SER A 17 11.80 3.40 4.52
N GLN A 18 11.00 2.34 4.69
CA GLN A 18 9.77 2.19 3.90
C GLN A 18 8.78 3.34 4.17
N GLU A 19 8.78 3.87 5.40
CA GLU A 19 7.96 5.03 5.78
C GLU A 19 8.40 6.28 5.02
N GLN A 20 9.70 6.55 4.99
CA GLN A 20 10.25 7.73 4.32
C GLN A 20 10.01 7.70 2.81
N LEU A 21 10.16 6.52 2.19
CA LEU A 21 9.85 6.38 0.77
C LEU A 21 8.35 6.57 0.50
N ALA A 22 7.49 6.09 1.40
CA ALA A 22 6.05 6.23 1.27
C ALA A 22 5.60 7.70 1.42
N GLU A 23 6.19 8.43 2.36
CA GLU A 23 5.97 9.87 2.56
C GLU A 23 6.41 10.67 1.32
N MET A 24 7.57 10.36 0.74
CA MET A 24 8.05 11.00 -0.50
C MET A 24 7.15 10.74 -1.71
N LEU A 25 6.47 9.60 -1.75
CA LEU A 25 5.57 9.19 -2.83
C LEU A 25 4.10 9.55 -2.54
N ASN A 26 3.81 10.11 -1.36
CA ASN A 26 2.45 10.37 -0.88
C ASN A 26 1.54 9.12 -0.94
N VAL A 27 2.07 7.97 -0.53
CA VAL A 27 1.33 6.70 -0.46
C VAL A 27 1.45 6.09 0.94
N SER A 28 0.64 5.06 1.21
CA SER A 28 0.77 4.31 2.47
C SER A 28 2.07 3.48 2.50
N ARG A 29 2.68 3.35 3.68
CA ARG A 29 3.81 2.45 3.91
C ARG A 29 3.49 1.00 3.53
N GLN A 30 2.23 0.58 3.71
CA GLN A 30 1.74 -0.73 3.28
C GLN A 30 1.82 -0.90 1.76
N ALA A 31 1.56 0.15 0.96
CA ALA A 31 1.70 0.10 -0.49
C ALA A 31 3.16 -0.20 -0.89
N VAL A 32 4.12 0.56 -0.34
CA VAL A 32 5.56 0.32 -0.56
C VAL A 32 5.95 -1.10 -0.15
N SER A 33 5.48 -1.60 0.99
CA SER A 33 5.73 -2.98 1.43
C SER A 33 5.18 -4.04 0.46
N LYS A 34 3.98 -3.82 -0.09
CA LYS A 34 3.37 -4.70 -1.10
C LYS A 34 4.14 -4.67 -2.42
N TRP A 35 4.61 -3.50 -2.85
CA TRP A 35 5.47 -3.36 -4.05
C TRP A 35 6.80 -4.09 -3.87
N GLU A 36 7.48 -3.87 -2.75
CA GLU A 36 8.77 -4.52 -2.45
C GLU A 36 8.67 -6.05 -2.31
N SER A 37 7.48 -6.57 -2.01
CA SER A 37 7.21 -8.01 -1.94
C SER A 37 6.60 -8.58 -3.23
N GLY A 38 6.43 -7.77 -4.27
CA GLY A 38 5.86 -8.17 -5.56
C GLY A 38 4.38 -8.55 -5.51
N LYS A 39 3.67 -8.18 -4.43
CA LYS A 39 2.24 -8.48 -4.26
C LYS A 39 1.34 -7.56 -5.10
N THR A 40 1.80 -6.33 -5.33
CA THR A 40 1.14 -5.32 -6.15
C THR A 40 2.20 -4.54 -6.93
N TYR A 41 1.76 -3.79 -7.92
CA TYR A 41 2.62 -2.90 -8.71
C TYR A 41 2.33 -1.43 -8.37
N PRO A 42 3.32 -0.54 -8.43
CA PRO A 42 3.07 0.90 -8.42
C PRO A 42 2.33 1.31 -9.70
N ASP A 43 1.50 2.34 -9.61
CA ASP A 43 0.90 2.97 -10.79
C ASP A 43 1.94 3.77 -11.59
N ILE A 44 1.52 4.31 -12.74
CA ILE A 44 2.40 5.04 -13.66
C ILE A 44 2.99 6.29 -13.00
N ASP A 45 2.18 7.01 -12.23
CA ASP A 45 2.61 8.25 -11.56
C ASP A 45 3.69 7.95 -10.51
N ASN A 46 3.48 6.92 -9.70
CA ASN A 46 4.45 6.43 -8.73
C ASN A 46 5.73 5.91 -9.39
N LEU A 47 5.65 5.28 -10.56
CA LEU A 47 6.85 4.88 -11.32
C LEU A 47 7.68 6.10 -11.78
N ILE A 48 7.01 7.17 -12.21
CA ILE A 48 7.68 8.43 -12.59
C ILE A 48 8.35 9.08 -11.37
N LEU A 49 7.67 9.08 -10.22
CA LEU A 49 8.25 9.62 -8.98
C LEU A 49 9.43 8.77 -8.48
N LEU A 50 9.32 7.44 -8.51
CA LEU A 50 10.39 6.52 -8.14
C LEU A 50 11.64 6.75 -9.00
N LYS A 51 11.47 6.97 -10.30
CA LYS A 51 12.55 7.35 -11.23
C LYS A 51 13.27 8.61 -10.74
N GLY A 52 12.53 9.64 -10.33
CA GLY A 52 13.08 10.89 -9.79
C GLY A 52 13.82 10.69 -8.47
N ILE A 53 13.23 9.98 -7.51
CA ILE A 53 13.82 9.74 -6.17
C ILE A 53 15.13 8.95 -6.27
N PHE A 54 15.12 7.89 -7.08
CA PHE A 54 16.26 7.01 -7.24
C PHE A 54 17.28 7.51 -8.26
N ASN A 55 16.90 8.47 -9.13
CA ASN A 55 17.73 9.00 -10.21
C ASN A 55 18.22 7.90 -11.16
N VAL A 56 17.29 7.04 -11.58
CA VAL A 56 17.51 5.90 -12.50
C VAL A 56 16.64 6.05 -13.74
N THR A 57 16.87 5.24 -14.78
CA THR A 57 15.90 5.16 -15.90
C THR A 57 14.73 4.23 -15.54
N LEU A 58 13.61 4.34 -16.27
CA LEU A 58 12.48 3.45 -16.05
C LEU A 58 12.85 2.00 -16.41
N ASP A 59 13.67 1.82 -17.45
CA ASP A 59 14.25 0.53 -17.80
C ASP A 59 15.07 -0.02 -16.63
N ASP A 60 16.00 0.76 -16.06
CA ASP A 60 16.79 0.33 -14.91
C ASP A 60 15.94 -0.05 -13.69
N LEU A 61 14.75 0.55 -13.54
CA LEU A 61 13.80 0.24 -12.47
C LEU A 61 13.05 -1.08 -12.72
N ILE A 62 12.68 -1.36 -13.98
CA ILE A 62 11.79 -2.46 -14.38
C ILE A 62 12.54 -3.71 -14.85
N ILE A 63 13.81 -3.60 -15.29
CA ILE A 63 14.54 -4.70 -15.93
C ILE A 63 14.52 -5.95 -15.05
N ASN A 64 13.79 -6.95 -15.57
CA ASN A 64 13.87 -8.32 -15.15
C ASN A 64 14.99 -8.99 -15.95
N ASP A 65 15.83 -9.79 -15.28
CA ASP A 65 16.89 -10.59 -15.92
C ASP A 65 16.30 -11.69 -16.86
N ASP A 66 14.98 -11.78 -16.94
CA ASP A 66 14.23 -12.66 -17.84
C ASP A 66 13.84 -11.90 -19.12
N LYS A 67 14.85 -11.75 -19.99
CA LYS A 67 14.77 -11.54 -21.45
C LYS A 67 13.40 -11.12 -22.01
N THR A 68 13.25 -9.83 -22.31
CA THR A 68 12.59 -9.41 -23.56
C THR A 68 13.44 -8.30 -24.18
N LYS A 69 14.35 -8.71 -25.08
CA LYS A 69 14.84 -7.80 -26.10
C LYS A 69 13.68 -7.54 -27.06
N SER A 70 13.07 -6.37 -26.96
CA SER A 70 12.48 -5.73 -28.13
C SER A 70 13.25 -4.44 -28.34
N GLU A 71 14.17 -4.51 -29.30
CA GLU A 71 14.77 -3.35 -29.91
C GLU A 71 13.63 -2.48 -30.46
N ASP A 72 13.56 -1.22 -30.06
CA ASP A 72 13.31 -0.13 -30.99
C ASP A 72 14.02 1.12 -30.47
N THR A 73 15.01 1.51 -31.26
CA THR A 73 15.88 2.67 -31.07
C THR A 73 15.24 3.84 -31.78
N ILE A 74 15.00 4.97 -31.09
CA ILE A 74 15.22 6.29 -31.70
C ILE A 74 15.88 7.21 -30.66
N GLU A 75 17.15 7.48 -30.91
CA GLU A 75 17.96 8.48 -30.22
C GLU A 75 17.58 9.93 -30.56
N SER A 76 17.92 10.79 -29.61
CA SER A 76 18.50 12.13 -29.76
C SER A 76 17.56 13.34 -29.69
N SER A 77 17.66 14.07 -28.57
CA SER A 77 18.37 15.36 -28.59
C SER A 77 18.71 15.87 -27.18
N LYS A 78 19.94 16.39 -27.06
CA LYS A 78 20.62 16.97 -25.90
C LYS A 78 20.01 18.30 -25.40
N SER A 79 20.17 18.55 -24.08
CA SER A 79 20.33 19.82 -23.32
C SER A 79 19.54 21.06 -23.78
N CYS A 80 18.80 21.80 -22.96
CA CYS A 80 19.06 22.47 -21.68
C CYS A 80 17.67 22.77 -21.04
N ASP A 81 17.48 23.17 -19.79
CA ASP A 81 17.94 24.44 -19.22
C ASP A 81 17.52 24.50 -17.74
N ASN A 82 18.31 25.20 -16.92
CA ASN A 82 17.90 25.57 -15.58
C ASN A 82 16.79 26.62 -15.70
N ASN A 83 15.59 26.31 -15.23
CA ASN A 83 14.68 27.35 -14.77
C ASN A 83 14.11 26.91 -13.43
N GLU A 84 14.37 27.74 -12.42
CA GLU A 84 13.61 27.81 -11.19
C GLU A 84 12.11 27.75 -11.55
N ILE A 85 11.46 26.67 -11.13
CA ILE A 85 10.03 26.72 -10.92
C ILE A 85 9.86 27.17 -9.48
N GLU A 86 9.63 28.48 -9.35
CA GLU A 86 8.98 29.09 -8.21
C GLU A 86 7.71 28.28 -7.92
N TYR A 87 7.73 27.52 -6.81
CA TYR A 87 6.53 26.85 -6.31
C TYR A 87 5.64 27.93 -5.69
N ASP A 88 4.78 28.51 -6.52
CA ASP A 88 3.66 29.32 -6.08
C ASP A 88 2.79 28.49 -5.14
N ARG A 89 2.71 28.96 -3.90
CA ARG A 89 1.78 28.52 -2.89
C ARG A 89 0.43 29.13 -3.24
N ASP A 90 -0.50 28.31 -3.70
CA ASP A 90 -1.93 28.58 -3.52
C ASP A 90 -2.64 27.29 -3.05
N GLU A 91 -3.71 27.53 -2.31
CA GLU A 91 -4.23 26.81 -1.15
C GLU A 91 -5.40 25.87 -1.51
N GLU A 92 -5.56 24.79 -0.73
CA GLU A 92 -6.73 23.89 -0.52
C GLU A 92 -7.63 23.46 -1.71
N VAL A 93 -7.83 22.14 -1.88
CA VAL A 93 -9.13 21.48 -1.61
C VAL A 93 -8.90 20.00 -1.22
N GLU A 94 -9.55 19.59 -0.13
CA GLU A 94 -9.72 18.21 0.35
C GLU A 94 -10.45 17.30 -0.65
N GLU A 95 -9.97 16.07 -0.82
CA GLU A 95 -10.87 14.93 -1.00
C GLU A 95 -10.35 13.76 -0.16
N VAL A 96 -11.11 13.48 0.90
CA VAL A 96 -10.94 12.32 1.78
C VAL A 96 -11.63 11.15 1.10
N GLU A 97 -10.87 10.21 0.54
CA GLU A 97 -11.40 8.90 0.17
C GLU A 97 -11.18 7.92 1.34
N GLU A 98 -12.19 7.86 2.21
CA GLU A 98 -12.40 6.75 3.16
C GLU A 98 -12.77 5.49 2.39
N ASP A 99 -11.80 4.64 2.07
CA ASP A 99 -12.08 3.28 1.59
C ASP A 99 -11.62 2.21 2.60
N ASP A 100 -12.61 1.75 3.37
CA ASP A 100 -12.75 0.40 3.95
C ASP A 100 -11.85 -0.04 5.12
N GLU A 101 -11.56 0.83 6.09
CA GLU A 101 -11.11 0.41 7.44
C GLU A 101 -12.27 0.22 8.45
N LEU A 102 -13.51 0.07 7.98
CA LEU A 102 -14.70 -0.03 8.84
C LEU A 102 -14.89 -1.43 9.46
N SER A 103 -14.07 -2.42 9.10
CA SER A 103 -14.19 -3.79 9.60
C SER A 103 -13.16 -4.16 10.69
N VAL A 104 -11.92 -3.66 10.62
CA VAL A 104 -10.83 -4.13 11.52
C VAL A 104 -10.80 -3.35 12.84
N ASN A 105 -10.98 -2.03 12.78
CA ASN A 105 -10.99 -1.17 13.97
C ASN A 105 -12.19 -1.49 14.88
N LEU A 106 -13.35 -1.84 14.30
CA LEU A 106 -14.53 -2.27 15.06
C LEU A 106 -14.32 -3.64 15.73
N ILE A 107 -13.71 -4.61 15.03
CA ILE A 107 -13.37 -5.93 15.61
C ILE A 107 -12.35 -5.77 16.74
N LEU A 108 -11.33 -4.93 16.56
CA LEU A 108 -10.31 -4.66 17.57
C LEU A 108 -10.92 -3.95 18.79
N ALA A 109 -11.81 -2.98 18.57
CA ALA A 109 -12.54 -2.28 19.63
C ALA A 109 -13.46 -3.23 20.42
N CYS A 110 -14.21 -4.11 19.74
CA CYS A 110 -15.06 -5.11 20.40
C CYS A 110 -14.25 -6.11 21.23
N PHE A 111 -13.05 -6.49 20.78
CA PHE A 111 -12.17 -7.38 21.53
C PHE A 111 -11.61 -6.70 22.80
N ILE A 112 -11.18 -5.44 22.70
CA ILE A 112 -10.67 -4.67 23.85
C ILE A 112 -11.79 -4.40 24.87
N ILE A 113 -12.99 -4.05 24.40
CA ILE A 113 -14.15 -3.81 25.28
C ILE A 113 -14.62 -5.11 25.94
N GLY A 114 -14.73 -6.20 25.18
CA GLY A 114 -15.14 -7.51 25.71
C GLY A 114 -14.17 -8.07 26.74
N THR A 115 -12.86 -7.90 26.52
CA THR A 115 -11.83 -8.32 27.49
C THR A 115 -11.85 -7.47 28.75
N ALA A 116 -12.03 -6.15 28.64
CA ALA A 116 -12.16 -5.25 29.79
C ALA A 116 -13.41 -5.55 30.64
N ILE A 117 -14.57 -5.80 30.01
CA ILE A 117 -15.81 -6.15 30.72
C ILE A 117 -15.68 -7.52 31.39
N GLY A 118 -15.08 -8.51 30.71
CA GLY A 118 -14.87 -9.85 31.27
C GLY A 118 -13.95 -9.87 32.50
N PHE A 119 -12.99 -8.95 32.56
CA PHE A 119 -12.08 -8.77 33.70
C PHE A 119 -12.78 -8.16 34.93
N ILE A 120 -13.85 -7.38 34.72
CA ILE A 120 -14.62 -6.73 35.80
C ILE A 120 -15.60 -7.71 36.47
N THR A 121 -16.11 -8.71 35.75
CA THR A 121 -17.22 -9.58 36.22
C THR A 121 -16.81 -10.95 36.76
N ASP A 122 -15.52 -11.21 37.03
CA ASP A 122 -14.98 -12.52 37.48
C ASP A 122 -15.43 -13.74 36.64
N ASN A 123 -15.83 -13.53 35.39
CA ASN A 123 -16.42 -14.54 34.51
C ASN A 123 -15.86 -14.45 33.08
N PHE A 124 -14.54 -14.46 32.99
CA PHE A 124 -13.72 -14.41 31.76
C PHE A 124 -14.16 -15.38 30.64
N MET A 125 -14.74 -16.54 30.99
CA MET A 125 -15.16 -17.58 30.04
C MET A 125 -16.39 -17.20 29.19
N TRP A 126 -17.33 -16.41 29.71
CA TRP A 126 -18.54 -16.05 28.94
C TRP A 126 -18.26 -14.97 27.89
N GLY A 127 -17.34 -14.04 28.17
CA GLY A 127 -16.90 -13.03 27.21
C GLY A 127 -16.10 -13.62 26.03
N THR A 128 -15.23 -14.59 26.31
CA THR A 128 -14.49 -15.32 25.28
C THR A 128 -15.39 -16.23 24.46
N ALA A 129 -16.32 -16.96 25.10
CA ALA A 129 -17.33 -17.76 24.40
C ALA A 129 -18.23 -16.90 23.47
N GLY A 130 -18.67 -15.73 23.93
CA GLY A 130 -19.43 -14.78 23.11
C GLY A 130 -18.64 -14.26 21.89
N SER A 131 -17.33 -14.04 22.06
CA SER A 131 -16.45 -13.60 20.96
C SER A 131 -16.33 -14.66 19.85
N PHE A 132 -16.21 -15.94 20.20
CA PHE A 132 -16.18 -17.03 19.22
C PHE A 132 -17.52 -17.22 18.49
N ILE A 133 -18.64 -17.05 19.21
CA ILE A 133 -19.98 -17.11 18.61
C ILE A 133 -20.17 -15.96 17.62
N GLY A 134 -19.79 -14.74 18.00
CA GLY A 134 -19.87 -13.56 17.12
C GLY A 134 -19.01 -13.70 15.87
N MET A 135 -17.77 -14.19 16.02
CA MET A 135 -16.87 -14.42 14.89
C MET A 135 -17.41 -15.48 13.92
N GLY A 136 -18.00 -16.56 14.44
CA GLY A 136 -18.62 -17.61 13.64
C GLY A 136 -19.83 -17.11 12.85
N ILE A 137 -20.73 -16.36 13.49
CA ILE A 137 -21.90 -15.77 12.83
C ILE A 137 -21.47 -14.76 11.75
N GLY A 138 -20.47 -13.91 12.05
CA GLY A 138 -19.92 -12.96 11.08
C GLY A 138 -19.36 -13.65 9.84
N TYR A 139 -18.59 -14.72 10.01
CA TYR A 139 -18.01 -15.47 8.89
C TYR A 139 -19.09 -16.15 8.02
N ILE A 140 -20.17 -16.64 8.64
CA ILE A 140 -21.31 -17.24 7.93
C ILE A 140 -22.06 -16.19 7.12
N LEU A 141 -22.32 -15.01 7.69
CA LEU A 141 -22.98 -13.91 6.98
C LEU A 141 -22.14 -13.41 5.80
N GLU A 142 -20.83 -13.29 5.98
CA GLU A 142 -19.92 -12.92 4.89
C GLU A 142 -19.85 -13.99 3.79
N TYR A 143 -19.90 -15.27 4.16
CA TYR A 143 -19.99 -16.38 3.21
C TYR A 143 -21.29 -16.33 2.38
N ILE A 144 -22.42 -16.06 3.03
CA ILE A 144 -23.72 -15.92 2.34
C ILE A 144 -23.71 -14.71 1.41
N ARG A 145 -23.21 -13.55 1.87
CA ARG A 145 -23.05 -12.33 1.06
C ARG A 145 -22.22 -12.58 -0.20
N LYS A 146 -21.09 -13.28 -0.07
CA LYS A 146 -20.24 -13.65 -1.23
C LYS A 146 -20.97 -14.60 -2.18
N ARG A 147 -21.74 -15.57 -1.69
CA ARG A 147 -22.50 -16.49 -2.55
C ARG A 147 -23.55 -15.77 -3.41
N GLU A 148 -24.15 -14.70 -2.88
CA GLU A 148 -25.18 -13.93 -3.59
C GLU A 148 -24.59 -13.06 -4.71
N LEU A 149 -23.35 -12.57 -4.56
CA LEU A 149 -22.65 -11.77 -5.59
C LEU A 149 -22.17 -12.58 -6.80
N TYR A 150 -21.92 -13.89 -6.66
CA TYR A 150 -21.47 -14.75 -7.77
C TYR A 150 -22.61 -15.29 -8.65
N HIS A 151 -23.87 -15.12 -8.23
CA HIS A 151 -25.04 -15.63 -8.95
C HIS A 151 -25.81 -14.54 -9.71
N LYS A 152 -25.21 -13.36 -9.89
CA LYS A 152 -25.74 -12.23 -10.65
C LYS A 152 -24.86 -11.96 -11.87
#